data_AF-A0A9E1EEH9-F1
#
_entry.id   AF-A0A9E1EEH9-F1
#
_cell.length_a   1.000
_cell.length_b   1.000
_cell.length_c   1.000
_cell.angle_alpha   90.00
_cell.angle_beta   90.00
_cell.angle_gamma   90.00
#
_symmetry.space_group_name_H-M   'P 1'
#
loop_
_entity.id
_entity.type
_entity.pdbx_description
1 polymer ?
#
loop_
_entity_poly.entity_id
_entity_poly.type
_entity_poly.pdbx_seq_one_letter_code
_entity_poly.pdbx_strand_id
1 'polypeptide(L)'
;MVDLSVNLAGMQMDNPIVPASGTFGFGNEFKDFYDINILGSFSFKGTTKDARFGNPTPRIAECKNGMINAVGLQNPGVHHVIEHELPEMKKYFHKKVIANVSGFSVDDYAYTCELLDREEQVGILEVNVSCPNVHGGGMSFGTSPEAAAEVTRAVKAVTTKPVFIKLSPNVTDIVSIAKACEDAGADGICLVNTLLGMRVDIKRRQPVIANKMGGFSGDAIFPVAVRMVHQV
;
A
#
# COMPACT_ATOMS: atom_id res chain seq x y z
N MET A 1 -23.09 5.38 23.41
CA MET A 1 -22.22 4.68 22.44
C MET A 1 -20.89 5.43 22.42
N VAL A 2 -19.75 4.74 22.29
CA VAL A 2 -18.43 5.40 22.22
C VAL A 2 -18.28 6.04 20.84
N ASP A 3 -17.82 7.28 20.78
CA ASP A 3 -17.47 7.96 19.53
C ASP A 3 -16.12 7.44 19.05
N LEU A 4 -16.08 6.91 17.82
CA LEU A 4 -14.88 6.38 17.18
C LEU A 4 -14.38 7.29 16.05
N SER A 5 -15.02 8.44 15.81
CA SER A 5 -14.66 9.31 14.70
C SER A 5 -13.24 9.85 14.81
N VAL A 6 -12.59 10.00 13.66
CA VAL A 6 -11.20 10.49 13.56
C VAL A 6 -11.06 11.44 12.37
N ASN A 7 -10.17 12.43 12.52
CA ASN A 7 -9.73 13.28 11.41
C ASN A 7 -8.30 12.88 11.04
N LEU A 8 -8.13 12.29 9.85
CA LEU A 8 -6.84 11.86 9.33
C LEU A 8 -6.37 12.83 8.24
N ALA A 9 -5.48 13.75 8.60
CA ALA A 9 -4.92 14.76 7.69
C ALA A 9 -5.99 15.57 6.91
N GLY A 10 -7.10 15.92 7.57
CA GLY A 10 -8.23 16.65 6.98
C GLY A 10 -9.35 15.75 6.44
N MET A 11 -9.10 14.45 6.28
CA MET A 11 -10.14 13.48 5.91
C MET A 11 -10.90 13.02 7.15
N GLN A 12 -12.17 13.39 7.25
CA GLN A 12 -13.05 12.92 8.32
C GLN A 12 -13.51 11.48 8.06
N MET A 13 -13.41 10.64 9.11
CA MET A 13 -13.80 9.24 9.07
C MET A 13 -14.64 8.90 10.32
N ASP A 14 -15.71 8.14 10.13
CA ASP A 14 -16.63 7.78 11.22
C ASP A 14 -16.00 6.80 12.24
N ASN A 15 -14.94 6.10 11.83
CA ASN A 15 -14.15 5.20 12.66
C ASN A 15 -12.75 5.00 12.03
N PRO A 16 -11.75 4.49 12.77
CA PRO A 16 -10.39 4.36 12.25
C PRO A 16 -10.16 3.08 11.42
N ILE A 17 -11.19 2.27 11.14
CA ILE A 17 -11.01 0.97 10.50
C ILE A 17 -10.89 1.15 8.98
N VAL A 18 -9.73 0.73 8.44
CA VAL A 18 -9.38 0.79 7.03
C VAL A 18 -8.81 -0.56 6.59
N PRO A 19 -9.51 -1.34 5.74
CA PRO A 19 -8.93 -2.50 5.08
C PRO A 19 -7.68 -2.13 4.29
N ALA A 20 -6.62 -2.92 4.47
CA ALA A 20 -5.32 -2.63 3.90
C ALA A 20 -5.24 -2.91 2.39
N SER A 21 -4.48 -2.08 1.67
CA SER A 21 -4.22 -2.28 0.24
C SER A 21 -3.73 -3.70 -0.07
N GLY A 22 -4.32 -4.28 -1.13
CA GLY A 22 -4.04 -5.64 -1.57
C GLY A 22 -4.87 -6.73 -0.89
N THR A 23 -5.64 -6.39 0.15
CA THR A 23 -6.53 -7.35 0.87
C THR A 23 -8.02 -7.12 0.61
N PHE A 24 -8.38 -5.99 0.01
CA PHE A 24 -9.77 -5.58 -0.20
C PHE A 24 -10.13 -5.28 -1.66
N GLY A 25 -9.22 -5.54 -2.61
CA GLY A 25 -9.43 -5.23 -4.03
C GLY A 25 -9.77 -3.75 -4.24
N PHE A 26 -10.86 -3.49 -4.96
CA PHE A 26 -11.53 -2.18 -5.05
C PHE A 26 -12.83 -2.15 -4.22
N GLY A 27 -13.08 -3.16 -3.38
CA GLY A 27 -14.25 -3.28 -2.50
C GLY A 27 -15.43 -4.04 -3.09
N ASN A 28 -15.46 -4.24 -4.42
CA ASN A 28 -16.59 -4.85 -5.12
C ASN A 28 -16.92 -6.27 -4.64
N GLU A 29 -15.92 -7.07 -4.31
CA GLU A 29 -16.11 -8.44 -3.84
C GLU A 29 -16.69 -8.51 -2.42
N PHE A 30 -16.51 -7.45 -1.61
CA PHE A 30 -16.91 -7.44 -0.21
C PHE A 30 -18.30 -6.87 0.04
N LYS A 31 -18.80 -6.03 -0.86
CA LYS A 31 -20.12 -5.37 -0.74
C LYS A 31 -21.28 -6.38 -0.64
N ASP A 32 -21.11 -7.59 -1.18
CA ASP A 32 -22.13 -8.64 -1.17
C ASP A 32 -22.15 -9.41 0.17
N PHE A 33 -21.12 -9.26 1.01
CA PHE A 33 -21.05 -9.90 2.33
C PHE A 33 -21.59 -9.01 3.46
N TYR A 34 -21.41 -7.68 3.35
CA TYR A 34 -21.90 -6.69 4.31
C TYR A 34 -21.89 -5.29 3.70
N ASP A 35 -22.61 -4.34 4.33
CA ASP A 35 -22.54 -2.93 3.93
C ASP A 35 -21.16 -2.35 4.30
N ILE A 36 -20.32 -2.17 3.27
CA ILE A 36 -18.96 -1.67 3.45
C ILE A 36 -18.92 -0.19 3.84
N ASN A 37 -20.03 0.56 3.81
CA ASN A 37 -20.10 1.92 4.33
C ASN A 37 -20.01 2.00 5.85
N ILE A 38 -19.99 0.86 6.57
CA ILE A 38 -19.63 0.83 8.00
C ILE A 38 -18.14 1.16 8.22
N LEU A 39 -17.28 0.97 7.22
CA LEU A 39 -15.85 1.25 7.32
C LEU A 39 -15.58 2.76 7.33
N GLY A 40 -14.51 3.18 8.00
CA GLY A 40 -14.06 4.58 7.93
C GLY A 40 -13.57 4.95 6.53
N SER A 41 -12.79 4.05 5.93
CA SER A 41 -12.33 4.08 4.54
C SER A 41 -11.84 2.69 4.14
N PHE A 42 -11.26 2.54 2.95
CA PHE A 42 -10.36 1.43 2.63
C PHE A 42 -9.24 1.92 1.72
N SER A 43 -8.07 1.28 1.81
CA SER A 43 -6.97 1.51 0.88
C SER A 43 -7.08 0.49 -0.25
N PHE A 44 -7.33 0.96 -1.47
CA PHE A 44 -7.58 0.05 -2.60
C PHE A 44 -6.28 -0.58 -3.11
N LYS A 45 -6.42 -1.56 -4.02
CA LYS A 45 -5.30 -2.27 -4.64
C LYS A 45 -4.24 -1.33 -5.22
N GLY A 46 -2.96 -1.53 -4.87
CA GLY A 46 -1.85 -0.71 -5.38
C GLY A 46 -1.87 -0.53 -6.90
N THR A 47 -2.07 0.72 -7.32
CA THR A 47 -2.17 1.14 -8.73
C THR A 47 -0.81 1.55 -9.25
N THR A 48 -0.46 1.08 -10.45
CA THR A 48 0.74 1.51 -11.18
C THR A 48 0.35 2.33 -12.40
N LYS A 49 1.31 3.04 -13.00
CA LYS A 49 1.13 3.75 -14.26
C LYS A 49 0.50 2.85 -15.33
N ASP A 50 1.16 1.73 -15.63
CA ASP A 50 0.70 0.75 -16.61
C ASP A 50 0.08 -0.48 -15.95
N ALA A 51 -0.76 -1.21 -16.69
CA ALA A 51 -1.35 -2.45 -16.24
C ALA A 51 -0.30 -3.53 -15.96
N ARG A 52 -0.57 -4.38 -14.95
CA ARG A 52 0.32 -5.46 -14.56
C ARG A 52 -0.46 -6.74 -14.35
N PHE A 53 0.03 -7.83 -14.96
CA PHE A 53 -0.50 -9.17 -14.74
C PHE A 53 -0.11 -9.76 -13.38
N GLY A 54 1.02 -9.32 -12.81
CA GLY A 54 1.59 -9.85 -11.57
C GLY A 54 2.51 -11.05 -11.79
N ASN A 55 2.99 -11.65 -10.70
CA ASN A 55 3.98 -12.73 -10.73
C ASN A 55 3.38 -14.07 -11.20
N PRO A 56 4.19 -15.08 -11.55
CA PRO A 56 3.70 -16.44 -11.78
C PRO A 56 3.04 -17.06 -10.54
N THR A 57 2.15 -18.04 -10.74
CA THR A 57 1.54 -18.83 -9.67
C THR A 57 2.38 -20.07 -9.34
N PRO A 58 2.31 -20.62 -8.10
CA PRO A 58 1.53 -20.16 -6.94
C PRO A 58 2.04 -18.84 -6.35
N ARG A 59 1.10 -17.95 -5.98
CA ARG A 59 1.39 -16.61 -5.44
C ARG A 59 1.27 -16.51 -3.92
N ILE A 60 0.68 -17.50 -3.27
CA ILE A 60 0.43 -17.46 -1.82
C ILE A 60 0.81 -18.79 -1.17
N ALA A 61 1.18 -18.72 0.10
CA ALA A 61 1.39 -19.88 0.95
C ALA A 61 0.99 -19.56 2.39
N GLU A 62 0.24 -20.45 3.03
CA GLU A 62 -0.06 -20.35 4.46
C GLU A 62 1.22 -20.53 5.30
N CYS A 63 1.26 -19.83 6.43
CA CYS A 63 2.28 -19.92 7.46
C CYS A 63 1.61 -19.99 8.83
N LYS A 64 2.37 -20.35 9.88
CA LYS A 64 1.83 -20.30 11.24
C LYS A 64 1.49 -18.84 11.61
N ASN A 65 0.23 -18.58 11.95
CA ASN A 65 -0.31 -17.25 12.31
C ASN A 65 -0.05 -16.18 11.24
N GLY A 66 -0.03 -16.56 9.96
CA GLY A 66 0.21 -15.62 8.89
C GLY A 66 0.23 -16.27 7.51
N MET A 67 0.65 -15.51 6.51
CA MET A 67 0.78 -16.00 5.15
C MET A 67 1.90 -15.29 4.40
N ILE A 68 2.43 -15.97 3.39
CA ILE A 68 3.34 -15.38 2.40
C ILE A 68 2.54 -15.08 1.14
N ASN A 69 2.76 -13.90 0.56
CA ASN A 69 2.21 -13.53 -0.74
C ASN A 69 3.29 -12.94 -1.66
N ALA A 70 3.17 -13.21 -2.95
CA ALA A 70 4.01 -12.63 -4.00
C ALA A 70 3.13 -12.32 -5.21
N VAL A 71 2.12 -11.47 -5.03
CA VAL A 71 1.14 -11.14 -6.09
C VAL A 71 1.79 -10.42 -7.28
N GLY A 72 2.83 -9.62 -7.04
CA GLY A 72 3.57 -8.90 -8.09
C GLY A 72 2.88 -7.63 -8.59
N LEU A 73 2.05 -7.02 -7.74
CA LEU A 73 1.29 -5.80 -8.03
C LEU A 73 0.36 -5.97 -9.23
N GLN A 74 -0.36 -7.10 -9.34
CA GLN A 74 -1.40 -7.24 -10.37
C GLN A 74 -2.45 -6.12 -10.19
N ASN A 75 -2.64 -5.30 -11.22
CA ASN A 75 -3.59 -4.19 -11.24
C ASN A 75 -3.83 -3.73 -12.69
N PRO A 76 -4.93 -3.03 -12.99
CA PRO A 76 -5.30 -2.70 -14.36
C PRO A 76 -4.63 -1.41 -14.89
N GLY A 77 -3.80 -0.74 -14.11
CA GLY A 77 -3.17 0.54 -14.46
C GLY A 77 -4.06 1.74 -14.13
N VAL A 78 -3.45 2.91 -13.95
CA VAL A 78 -4.12 4.12 -13.43
C VAL A 78 -5.28 4.59 -14.32
N HIS A 79 -5.12 4.53 -15.64
CA HIS A 79 -6.19 4.95 -16.57
C HIS A 79 -7.44 4.08 -16.41
N HIS A 80 -7.29 2.76 -16.35
CA HIS A 80 -8.42 1.86 -16.15
C HIS A 80 -9.07 2.06 -14.77
N VAL A 81 -8.25 2.30 -13.74
CA VAL A 81 -8.78 2.59 -12.38
C VAL A 81 -9.66 3.84 -12.40
N ILE A 82 -9.22 4.91 -13.08
CA ILE A 82 -9.98 6.16 -13.17
C ILE A 82 -11.23 6.00 -14.05
N GLU A 83 -11.11 5.33 -15.19
CA GLU A 83 -12.19 5.20 -16.16
C GLU A 83 -13.28 4.19 -15.74
N HIS A 84 -12.93 3.20 -14.92
CA HIS A 84 -13.82 2.08 -14.62
C HIS A 84 -13.96 1.76 -13.12
N GLU A 85 -12.85 1.52 -12.41
CA GLU A 85 -12.91 1.03 -11.02
C GLU A 85 -13.48 2.08 -10.07
N LEU A 86 -13.04 3.33 -10.17
CA LEU A 86 -13.52 4.44 -9.35
C LEU A 86 -15.01 4.75 -9.62
N PRO A 87 -15.47 4.90 -10.88
CA PRO A 87 -16.90 5.04 -11.18
C PRO A 87 -17.76 3.87 -10.67
N GLU A 88 -17.29 2.63 -10.80
CA GLU A 88 -18.00 1.46 -10.29
C GLU A 88 -18.09 1.50 -8.76
N MET A 89 -17.01 1.87 -8.10
CA MET A 89 -16.94 2.01 -6.64
C MET A 89 -17.94 3.02 -6.07
N LYS A 90 -18.25 4.12 -6.77
CA LYS A 90 -19.26 5.11 -6.34
C LYS A 90 -20.64 4.49 -6.09
N LYS A 91 -20.95 3.37 -6.76
CA LYS A 91 -22.25 2.72 -6.68
C LYS A 91 -22.51 2.05 -5.34
N TYR A 92 -21.45 1.67 -4.61
CA TYR A 92 -21.57 0.91 -3.37
C TYR A 92 -20.75 1.45 -2.20
N PHE A 93 -19.84 2.41 -2.42
CA PHE A 93 -19.12 3.11 -1.36
C PHE A 93 -19.23 4.62 -1.52
N HIS A 94 -19.67 5.30 -0.46
CA HIS A 94 -20.06 6.71 -0.52
C HIS A 94 -19.13 7.65 0.27
N LYS A 95 -18.03 7.12 0.80
CA LYS A 95 -16.98 7.90 1.49
C LYS A 95 -15.73 8.01 0.61
N LYS A 96 -14.77 8.82 1.04
CA LYS A 96 -13.48 8.93 0.34
C LYS A 96 -12.64 7.67 0.58
N VAL A 97 -11.90 7.26 -0.44
CA VAL A 97 -10.96 6.13 -0.38
C VAL A 97 -9.52 6.58 -0.27
N ILE A 98 -8.68 5.69 0.23
CA ILE A 98 -7.22 5.85 0.20
C ILE A 98 -6.71 5.18 -1.08
N ALA A 99 -6.01 5.94 -1.91
CA ALA A 99 -5.45 5.44 -3.15
C ALA A 99 -4.03 4.93 -2.94
N ASN A 100 -3.84 3.61 -2.89
CA ASN A 100 -2.50 3.04 -2.85
C ASN A 100 -1.82 3.17 -4.21
N VAL A 101 -0.64 3.77 -4.24
CA VAL A 101 0.15 3.97 -5.45
C VAL A 101 1.46 3.21 -5.35
N SER A 102 1.81 2.46 -6.40
CA SER A 102 3.08 1.75 -6.55
C SER A 102 3.75 2.16 -7.87
N GLY A 103 5.07 2.08 -7.94
CA GLY A 103 5.84 2.52 -9.11
C GLY A 103 7.24 1.93 -9.15
N PHE A 104 7.89 2.02 -10.30
CA PHE A 104 9.25 1.49 -10.53
C PHE A 104 10.27 2.61 -10.74
N SER A 105 9.81 3.83 -10.95
CA SER A 105 10.60 5.06 -11.02
C SER A 105 9.90 6.18 -10.25
N VAL A 106 10.64 7.23 -9.92
CA VAL A 106 10.09 8.46 -9.31
C VAL A 106 8.99 9.05 -10.20
N ASP A 107 9.20 9.04 -11.52
CA ASP A 107 8.24 9.54 -12.52
C ASP A 107 6.95 8.72 -12.53
N ASP A 108 7.01 7.39 -12.36
CA ASP A 108 5.81 6.56 -12.28
C ASP A 108 4.95 6.94 -11.08
N TYR A 109 5.58 7.19 -9.93
CA TYR A 109 4.88 7.62 -8.71
C TYR A 109 4.24 8.99 -8.90
N ALA A 110 5.02 9.98 -9.37
CA ALA A 110 4.53 11.33 -9.60
C ALA A 110 3.37 11.34 -10.60
N TYR A 111 3.53 10.67 -11.75
CA TYR A 111 2.50 10.57 -12.78
C TYR A 111 1.19 9.94 -12.26
N THR A 112 1.31 8.80 -11.57
CA THR A 112 0.14 8.08 -11.07
C THR A 112 -0.57 8.89 -9.98
N CYS A 113 0.19 9.53 -9.09
CA CYS A 113 -0.36 10.38 -8.04
C CYS A 113 -1.03 11.64 -8.61
N GLU A 114 -0.43 12.30 -9.60
CA GLU A 114 -1.00 13.50 -10.24
C GLU A 114 -2.39 13.22 -10.82
N LEU A 115 -2.57 12.06 -11.47
CA LEU A 115 -3.86 11.66 -12.02
C LEU A 115 -4.89 11.38 -10.90
N LEU A 116 -4.51 10.62 -9.87
CA LEU A 116 -5.40 10.29 -8.76
C LEU A 116 -5.70 11.49 -7.85
N ASP A 117 -4.84 12.51 -7.82
CA ASP A 117 -5.08 13.78 -7.11
C ASP A 117 -6.31 14.50 -7.67
N ARG A 118 -6.65 14.33 -8.94
CA ARG A 118 -7.81 14.96 -9.59
C ARG A 118 -9.13 14.25 -9.27
N GLU A 119 -9.07 13.02 -8.77
CA GLU A 119 -10.26 12.19 -8.58
C GLU A 119 -10.95 12.48 -7.26
N GLU A 120 -12.17 13.02 -7.32
CA GLU A 120 -12.89 13.48 -6.13
C GLU A 120 -13.04 12.40 -5.07
N GLN A 121 -13.17 11.13 -5.44
CA GLN A 121 -13.33 10.01 -4.50
C GLN A 121 -12.08 9.71 -3.67
N VAL A 122 -10.91 10.09 -4.17
CA VAL A 122 -9.65 9.85 -3.49
C VAL A 122 -9.46 10.94 -2.44
N GLY A 123 -9.39 10.55 -1.17
CA GLY A 123 -9.15 11.46 -0.04
C GLY A 123 -7.68 11.55 0.36
N ILE A 124 -6.95 10.44 0.28
CA ILE A 124 -5.51 10.34 0.64
C ILE A 124 -4.80 9.53 -0.45
N LEU A 125 -3.58 9.93 -0.78
CA LEU A 125 -2.65 9.16 -1.61
C LEU A 125 -1.70 8.38 -0.70
N GLU A 126 -1.75 7.04 -0.72
CA GLU A 126 -0.84 6.16 0.03
C GLU A 126 0.26 5.64 -0.90
N VAL A 127 1.43 6.28 -0.87
CA VAL A 127 2.57 5.95 -1.73
C VAL A 127 3.35 4.78 -1.14
N ASN A 128 3.28 3.62 -1.80
CA ASN A 128 3.97 2.40 -1.40
C ASN A 128 5.39 2.34 -1.98
N VAL A 129 6.37 2.85 -1.23
CA VAL A 129 7.79 2.84 -1.59
C VAL A 129 8.48 1.48 -1.37
N SER A 130 7.74 0.44 -0.94
CA SER A 130 8.32 -0.90 -0.70
C SER A 130 8.61 -1.70 -1.98
N CYS A 131 8.34 -1.12 -3.16
CA CYS A 131 8.59 -1.75 -4.46
C CYS A 131 10.06 -1.62 -4.87
N PRO A 132 10.61 -2.57 -5.66
CA PRO A 132 12.00 -2.51 -6.13
C PRO A 132 12.21 -1.34 -7.09
N ASN A 133 13.29 -0.58 -6.87
CA ASN A 133 13.79 0.46 -7.78
C ASN A 133 14.60 -0.19 -8.92
N VAL A 134 14.06 -0.17 -10.13
CA VAL A 134 14.72 -0.81 -11.30
C VAL A 134 15.98 -0.06 -11.73
N HIS A 135 16.09 1.24 -11.42
CA HIS A 135 17.26 2.07 -11.74
C HIS A 135 18.34 2.02 -10.65
N GLY A 136 17.97 1.69 -9.41
CA GLY A 136 18.87 1.56 -8.25
C GLY A 136 19.41 0.14 -8.03
N GLY A 137 19.49 -0.69 -9.07
CA GLY A 137 19.97 -2.07 -8.96
C GLY A 137 19.00 -3.05 -8.27
N GLY A 138 17.70 -2.72 -8.21
CA GLY A 138 16.66 -3.57 -7.64
C GLY A 138 16.39 -3.40 -6.14
N MET A 139 17.12 -2.50 -5.44
CA MET A 139 16.82 -2.14 -4.05
C MET A 139 15.51 -1.36 -3.96
N SER A 140 14.74 -1.54 -2.88
CA SER A 140 13.47 -0.82 -2.75
C SER A 140 13.70 0.65 -2.37
N PHE A 141 12.87 1.57 -2.89
CA PHE A 141 12.93 3.00 -2.49
C PHE A 141 12.79 3.16 -0.97
N GLY A 142 11.99 2.31 -0.33
CA GLY A 142 11.74 2.33 1.12
C GLY A 142 12.86 1.74 1.98
N THR A 143 14.05 1.47 1.43
CA THR A 143 15.22 1.02 2.21
C THR A 143 16.35 2.05 2.29
N SER A 144 16.19 3.23 1.69
CA SER A 144 17.11 4.37 1.79
C SER A 144 16.31 5.63 2.15
N PRO A 145 16.72 6.40 3.18
CA PRO A 145 16.10 7.69 3.50
C PRO A 145 16.08 8.64 2.31
N GLU A 146 17.18 8.72 1.55
CA GLU A 146 17.33 9.63 0.40
C GLU A 146 16.36 9.26 -0.71
N ALA A 147 16.27 7.97 -1.05
CA ALA A 147 15.40 7.47 -2.11
C ALA A 147 13.91 7.62 -1.75
N ALA A 148 13.53 7.36 -0.49
CA ALA A 148 12.17 7.56 -0.02
C ALA A 148 11.79 9.05 -0.03
N ALA A 149 12.71 9.93 0.39
CA ALA A 149 12.53 11.37 0.36
C ALA A 149 12.44 11.94 -1.07
N GLU A 150 13.19 11.37 -2.02
CA GLU A 150 13.12 11.74 -3.44
C GLU A 150 11.73 11.46 -4.03
N VAL A 151 11.20 10.24 -3.83
CA VAL A 151 9.82 9.90 -4.24
C VAL A 151 8.81 10.81 -3.55
N THR A 152 8.99 11.06 -2.26
CA THR A 152 8.09 11.91 -1.47
C THR A 152 8.03 13.33 -2.05
N ARG A 153 9.19 13.98 -2.29
CA ARG A 153 9.24 15.33 -2.88
C ARG A 153 8.60 15.38 -4.26
N ALA A 154 8.88 14.39 -5.10
CA ALA A 154 8.34 14.35 -6.46
C ALA A 154 6.82 14.22 -6.45
N VAL A 155 6.26 13.37 -5.58
CA VAL A 155 4.80 13.25 -5.42
C VAL A 155 4.22 14.54 -4.85
N LYS A 156 4.79 15.08 -3.76
CA LYS A 156 4.29 16.32 -3.15
C LYS A 156 4.32 17.53 -4.10
N ALA A 157 5.23 17.56 -5.06
CA ALA A 157 5.30 18.62 -6.07
C ALA A 157 4.14 18.61 -7.07
N VAL A 158 3.43 17.47 -7.22
CA VAL A 158 2.36 17.29 -8.23
C VAL A 158 0.98 16.99 -7.62
N THR A 159 0.86 17.02 -6.29
CA THR A 159 -0.38 16.67 -5.58
C THR A 159 -0.79 17.74 -4.59
N THR A 160 -2.10 17.93 -4.43
CA THR A 160 -2.68 18.83 -3.41
C THR A 160 -3.30 18.10 -2.23
N LYS A 161 -3.64 16.82 -2.40
CA LYS A 161 -4.19 15.97 -1.33
C LYS A 161 -3.11 15.51 -0.35
N PRO A 162 -3.50 15.05 0.85
CA PRO A 162 -2.59 14.42 1.79
C PRO A 162 -1.90 13.20 1.18
N VAL A 163 -0.58 13.12 1.36
CA VAL A 163 0.29 12.05 0.89
C VAL A 163 0.86 11.30 2.08
N PHE A 164 0.51 10.03 2.19
CA PHE A 164 1.00 9.11 3.19
C PHE A 164 2.05 8.20 2.58
N ILE A 165 3.22 8.10 3.20
CA ILE A 165 4.26 7.18 2.71
C ILE A 165 4.15 5.85 3.45
N LYS A 166 3.95 4.76 2.72
CA LYS A 166 3.87 3.40 3.25
C LYS A 166 5.23 2.74 3.27
N LEU A 167 5.78 2.53 4.46
CA LEU A 167 7.16 2.11 4.65
C LEU A 167 7.31 0.59 4.83
N SER A 168 8.47 0.11 4.37
CA SER A 168 8.88 -1.29 4.49
C SER A 168 9.44 -1.55 5.89
N PRO A 169 9.09 -2.68 6.55
CA PRO A 169 9.72 -3.07 7.80
C PRO A 169 11.11 -3.72 7.61
N ASN A 170 11.55 -3.94 6.36
CA ASN A 170 12.76 -4.70 6.04
C ASN A 170 14.00 -3.79 6.02
N VAL A 171 14.23 -3.08 7.12
CA VAL A 171 15.29 -2.06 7.26
C VAL A 171 15.94 -2.14 8.64
N THR A 172 17.19 -1.68 8.73
CA THR A 172 17.91 -1.61 10.01
C THR A 172 17.40 -0.47 10.87
N ASP A 173 17.13 0.69 10.27
CA ASP A 173 16.65 1.90 10.94
C ASP A 173 15.44 2.45 10.18
N ILE A 174 14.26 2.34 10.79
CA ILE A 174 13.01 2.85 10.22
C ILE A 174 12.82 4.34 10.51
N VAL A 175 13.44 4.86 11.57
CA VAL A 175 13.23 6.22 12.06
C VAL A 175 13.85 7.22 11.09
N SER A 176 15.08 6.97 10.62
CA SER A 176 15.72 7.85 9.63
C SER A 176 14.95 7.93 8.32
N ILE A 177 14.34 6.83 7.86
CA ILE A 177 13.53 6.80 6.63
C ILE A 177 12.23 7.59 6.83
N ALA A 178 11.52 7.34 7.93
CA ALA A 178 10.30 8.08 8.25
C ALA A 178 10.56 9.57 8.40
N LYS A 179 11.65 9.95 9.08
CA LYS A 179 12.06 11.35 9.24
C LYS A 179 12.39 12.01 7.90
N ALA A 180 13.08 11.31 7.01
CA ALA A 180 13.37 11.82 5.67
C ALA A 180 12.10 12.01 4.81
N CYS A 181 11.09 11.15 4.96
CA CYS A 181 9.78 11.34 4.34
C CYS A 181 9.03 12.55 4.93
N GLU A 182 9.02 12.72 6.24
CA GLU A 182 8.43 13.90 6.90
C GLU A 182 9.11 15.19 6.41
N ASP A 183 10.44 15.25 6.43
CA ASP A 183 11.21 16.43 6.01
C ASP A 183 11.02 16.72 4.49
N ALA A 184 10.68 15.70 3.70
CA ALA A 184 10.33 15.82 2.29
C ALA A 184 8.87 16.28 2.04
N GLY A 185 8.07 16.42 3.10
CA GLY A 185 6.71 16.97 3.05
C GLY A 185 5.59 15.93 3.08
N ALA A 186 5.85 14.68 3.48
CA ALA A 186 4.77 13.71 3.71
C ALA A 186 3.80 14.22 4.79
N ASP A 187 2.49 14.03 4.57
CA ASP A 187 1.45 14.43 5.52
C ASP A 187 1.15 13.32 6.55
N GLY A 188 1.68 12.12 6.32
CA GLY A 188 1.57 11.00 7.23
C GLY A 188 2.41 9.81 6.82
N ILE A 189 2.52 8.85 7.72
CA ILE A 189 3.26 7.60 7.53
C ILE A 189 2.32 6.42 7.75
N CYS A 190 2.38 5.42 6.86
CA CYS A 190 1.67 4.15 7.02
C CYS A 190 2.67 3.02 7.30
N LEU A 191 2.50 2.36 8.44
CA LEU A 191 3.38 1.28 8.91
C LEU A 191 2.56 0.04 9.28
N VAL A 192 2.96 -1.17 8.91
CA VAL A 192 4.10 -1.55 8.06
C VAL A 192 3.59 -2.23 6.79
N ASN A 193 4.42 -2.24 5.75
CA ASN A 193 4.27 -3.25 4.70
C ASN A 193 4.68 -4.65 5.23
N THR A 194 4.66 -5.67 4.39
CA THR A 194 5.00 -7.04 4.79
C THR A 194 6.50 -7.22 5.10
N LEU A 195 6.83 -8.12 6.04
CA LEU A 195 8.20 -8.63 6.20
C LEU A 195 8.57 -9.56 5.04
N LEU A 196 9.85 -9.81 4.80
CA LEU A 196 10.28 -10.80 3.79
C LEU A 196 10.31 -12.21 4.39
N GLY A 197 9.71 -13.18 3.69
CA GLY A 197 9.67 -14.58 4.13
C GLY A 197 9.76 -15.58 2.99
N MET A 198 9.98 -16.84 3.36
CA MET A 198 10.02 -17.99 2.46
C MET A 198 9.32 -19.20 3.09
N ARG A 199 8.47 -19.89 2.32
CA ARG A 199 7.93 -21.20 2.70
C ARG A 199 8.60 -22.27 1.85
N VAL A 200 9.22 -23.25 2.50
CA VAL A 200 9.82 -24.43 1.86
C VAL A 200 8.89 -25.62 1.97
N ASP A 201 8.67 -26.31 0.85
CA ASP A 201 8.12 -27.67 0.83
C ASP A 201 9.25 -28.64 1.12
N ILE A 202 9.25 -29.24 2.31
CA ILE A 202 10.30 -30.15 2.76
C ILE A 202 10.38 -31.45 1.95
N LYS A 203 9.25 -31.91 1.38
CA LYS A 203 9.20 -33.13 0.57
C LYS A 203 9.78 -32.87 -0.82
N ARG A 204 9.41 -31.73 -1.42
CA ARG A 204 9.90 -31.31 -2.74
C ARG A 204 11.27 -30.63 -2.70
N ARG A 205 11.73 -30.20 -1.52
CA ARG A 205 12.94 -29.40 -1.30
C ARG A 205 12.96 -28.13 -2.14
N GLN A 206 11.80 -27.51 -2.30
CA GLN A 206 11.59 -26.36 -3.16
C GLN A 206 10.76 -25.28 -2.46
N PRO A 207 10.89 -24.01 -2.88
CA PRO A 207 9.97 -22.97 -2.47
C PRO A 207 8.54 -23.30 -2.87
N VAL A 208 7.58 -22.90 -2.06
CA VAL A 208 6.15 -23.21 -2.30
C VAL A 208 5.51 -22.24 -3.27
N ILE A 209 5.92 -20.98 -3.23
CA ILE A 209 5.51 -19.96 -4.19
C ILE A 209 6.54 -19.85 -5.32
N ALA A 210 6.06 -19.54 -6.53
CA ALA A 210 6.92 -19.47 -7.71
C ALA A 210 8.01 -18.39 -7.59
N ASN A 211 7.70 -17.28 -6.91
CA ASN A 211 8.63 -16.18 -6.68
C ASN A 211 9.70 -16.49 -5.62
N LYS A 212 9.73 -17.72 -5.08
CA LYS A 212 10.63 -18.22 -4.02
C LYS A 212 10.40 -17.55 -2.66
N MET A 213 10.55 -16.24 -2.60
CA MET A 213 10.30 -15.38 -1.43
C MET A 213 9.09 -14.48 -1.70
N GLY A 214 8.47 -14.01 -0.63
CA GLY A 214 7.33 -13.11 -0.69
C GLY A 214 7.11 -12.36 0.62
N GLY A 215 6.10 -11.49 0.61
CA GLY A 215 5.69 -10.72 1.78
C GLY A 215 4.98 -11.59 2.81
N PHE A 216 5.54 -11.66 4.01
CA PHE A 216 4.98 -12.28 5.20
C PHE A 216 4.11 -11.28 5.99
N SER A 217 2.85 -11.65 6.21
CA SER A 217 1.84 -10.87 6.93
C SER A 217 1.02 -11.74 7.88
N GLY A 218 0.14 -11.11 8.67
CA GLY A 218 -0.74 -11.75 9.65
C GLY A 218 -0.31 -11.46 11.09
N ASP A 219 -1.00 -12.07 12.05
CA ASP A 219 -0.78 -11.84 13.50
C ASP A 219 0.68 -12.06 13.92
N ALA A 220 1.39 -12.96 13.23
CA ALA A 220 2.79 -13.23 13.47
C ALA A 220 3.70 -12.00 13.37
N ILE A 221 3.33 -10.97 12.60
CA ILE A 221 4.14 -9.75 12.45
C ILE A 221 3.68 -8.60 13.36
N PHE A 222 2.58 -8.77 14.09
CA PHE A 222 1.98 -7.70 14.90
C PHE A 222 2.95 -7.09 15.93
N PRO A 223 3.76 -7.87 16.69
CA PRO A 223 4.73 -7.29 17.60
C PRO A 223 5.80 -6.43 16.91
N VAL A 224 6.18 -6.78 15.67
CA VAL A 224 7.14 -5.99 14.87
C VAL A 224 6.48 -4.70 14.40
N ALA A 225 5.23 -4.76 13.94
CA ALA A 225 4.47 -3.60 13.49
C ALA A 225 4.29 -2.58 14.62
N VAL A 226 3.80 -3.01 15.79
CA VAL A 226 3.58 -2.11 16.95
C VAL A 226 4.88 -1.48 17.42
N ARG A 227 5.99 -2.25 17.46
CA ARG A 227 7.30 -1.71 17.79
C ARG A 227 7.70 -0.60 16.81
N MET A 228 7.55 -0.83 15.49
CA MET A 228 7.92 0.18 14.49
C MET A 228 7.05 1.43 14.55
N VAL A 229 5.74 1.27 14.77
CA VAL A 229 4.83 2.41 14.98
C VAL A 229 5.21 3.21 16.23
N HIS A 230 5.73 2.57 17.27
CA HIS A 230 6.20 3.27 18.46
C HIS A 230 7.57 3.96 18.27
N GLN A 231 8.42 3.41 17.39
CA GLN A 231 9.76 3.96 17.13
C GLN A 231 9.74 5.21 16.26
N VAL A 232 8.78 5.29 15.33
CA VAL A 232 8.54 6.44 14.44
C VAL A 232 7.67 7.47 15.17
#